data_AF-A0A9D4LSC3-F1
#
_entry.id   AF-A0A9D4LSC3-F1
#
_cell.length_a   1.000
_cell.length_b   1.000
_cell.length_c   1.000
_cell.angle_alpha   90.00
_cell.angle_beta   90.00
_cell.angle_gamma   90.00
#
_symmetry.space_group_name_H-M   'P 1'
#
loop_
_entity.id
_entity.type
_entity.pdbx_description
1 polymer ?
#
loop_
_entity_poly.entity_id
_entity_poly.type
_entity_poly.pdbx_seq_one_letter_code
_entity_poly.pdbx_strand_id
1 'polypeptide(L)'
;MFVRHVQCRWLTLGPALQRILRNWKAVCKYFITDLPAMSKENHTESNLRKNSRYQRICSQLKGKETLAEIQFLTNTGPLFESFLELFQKQEPLIHLLYSESADLLKTIMLCFMKYDCWKL
;
A
#
# COMPACT_ATOMS: atom_id res chain seq x y z
N MET A 1 -15.52 -13.03 20.86
CA MET A 1 -14.05 -13.10 20.84
C MET A 1 -13.53 -11.72 20.46
N PHE A 2 -12.96 -10.96 21.40
CA PHE A 2 -12.46 -9.62 21.13
C PHE A 2 -11.09 -9.74 20.45
N VAL A 3 -11.06 -9.57 19.12
CA VAL A 3 -9.80 -9.41 18.37
C VAL A 3 -9.13 -8.15 18.90
N ARG A 4 -7.99 -8.28 19.57
CA ARG A 4 -7.17 -7.10 19.90
C ARG A 4 -6.88 -6.41 18.58
N HIS A 5 -7.26 -5.14 18.47
CA HIS A 5 -6.85 -4.30 17.36
C HIS A 5 -5.34 -4.10 17.45
N VAL A 6 -4.56 -5.04 16.91
CA VAL A 6 -3.14 -4.82 16.70
C VAL A 6 -3.04 -3.70 15.68
N GLN A 7 -2.46 -2.57 16.10
CA GLN A 7 -2.15 -1.43 15.22
C GLN A 7 -1.05 -1.79 14.20
N CYS A 8 -1.10 -2.98 13.60
CA CYS A 8 -0.31 -3.29 12.44
C CYS A 8 -0.92 -2.50 11.28
N ARG A 9 -0.41 -1.28 11.08
CA ARG A 9 -0.74 -0.40 9.95
C ARG A 9 -0.75 -1.13 8.61
N TRP A 10 0.00 -2.23 8.49
CA TRP A 10 0.06 -3.10 7.32
C TRP A 10 -1.30 -3.73 6.95
N LEU A 11 -2.07 -4.25 7.92
CA LEU A 11 -3.40 -4.82 7.65
C LEU A 11 -4.40 -3.76 7.18
N THR A 12 -4.23 -2.51 7.64
CA THR A 12 -5.05 -1.38 7.15
C THR A 12 -4.57 -0.82 5.81
N LEU A 13 -3.30 -1.07 5.45
CA LEU A 13 -2.69 -0.55 4.24
C LEU A 13 -3.26 -1.24 3.00
N GLY A 14 -3.42 -2.57 3.01
CA GLY A 14 -3.99 -3.32 1.89
C GLY A 14 -5.35 -2.77 1.42
N PRO A 15 -6.37 -2.70 2.30
CA PRO A 15 -7.67 -2.12 1.96
C PRO A 15 -7.60 -0.63 1.58
N ALA A 16 -6.66 0.14 2.14
CA ALA A 16 -6.45 1.54 1.74
C ALA A 16 -5.91 1.66 0.31
N LEU A 17 -4.87 0.89 -0.03
CA LEU A 17 -4.28 0.85 -1.37
C LEU A 17 -5.30 0.37 -2.40
N GLN A 18 -6.07 -0.67 -2.09
CA GLN A 18 -7.14 -1.15 -2.98
C GLN A 18 -8.20 -0.08 -3.25
N ARG A 19 -8.62 0.68 -2.23
CA ARG A 19 -9.57 1.80 -2.40
C ARG A 19 -9.03 2.89 -3.30
N ILE A 20 -7.75 3.24 -3.14
CA ILE A 20 -7.06 4.23 -3.98
C ILE A 20 -6.98 3.71 -5.42
N LEU A 21 -6.57 2.46 -5.62
CA LEU A 21 -6.41 1.86 -6.94
C LEU A 21 -7.74 1.75 -7.69
N ARG A 22 -8.81 1.29 -7.01
CA ARG A 22 -10.17 1.24 -7.57
C ARG A 22 -10.66 2.61 -8.04
N ASN A 23 -10.31 3.67 -7.31
CA ASN A 23 -10.75 5.03 -7.59
C ASN A 23 -9.68 5.91 -8.22
N TRP A 24 -8.58 5.34 -8.74
CA TRP A 24 -7.39 6.10 -9.12
C TRP A 24 -7.71 7.23 -10.10
N LYS A 25 -8.48 6.93 -11.15
CA LYS A 25 -8.91 7.93 -12.15
C LYS A 25 -9.73 9.07 -11.53
N ALA A 26 -10.64 8.74 -10.61
CA ALA A 26 -11.47 9.72 -9.92
C ALA A 26 -10.65 10.59 -8.96
N VAL A 27 -9.69 10.00 -8.24
CA VAL A 27 -8.75 10.72 -7.36
C VAL A 27 -7.90 11.69 -8.18
N CYS A 28 -7.33 11.24 -9.30
CA CYS A 28 -6.57 12.10 -10.20
C CYS A 28 -7.43 13.25 -10.73
N LYS A 29 -8.64 12.96 -11.24
CA LYS A 29 -9.55 13.98 -11.75
C LYS A 29 -9.89 15.02 -10.68
N TYR A 30 -10.23 14.57 -9.47
CA TYR A 30 -10.60 15.44 -8.37
C TYR A 30 -9.47 16.39 -7.99
N PHE A 31 -8.27 15.87 -7.71
CA PHE A 31 -7.16 16.68 -7.23
C PHE A 31 -6.48 17.51 -8.33
N ILE A 32 -6.54 17.10 -9.60
CA ILE A 32 -5.84 17.80 -10.70
C ILE A 32 -6.77 18.79 -11.40
N THR A 33 -8.06 18.48 -11.53
CA THR A 33 -9.01 19.24 -12.35
C THR A 33 -10.10 19.88 -11.51
N ASP A 34 -10.86 19.07 -10.77
CA ASP A 34 -12.12 19.53 -10.17
C ASP A 34 -11.86 20.47 -8.98
N LEU A 35 -10.91 20.14 -8.10
CA LEU A 35 -10.59 20.92 -6.91
C LEU A 35 -10.00 22.31 -7.27
N PRO A 36 -9.06 22.44 -8.24
CA PRO A 36 -8.67 23.75 -8.77
C PRO A 36 -9.82 24.55 -9.37
N ALA A 37 -10.71 23.92 -10.16
CA ALA A 37 -11.85 24.60 -10.76
C ALA A 37 -12.79 25.18 -9.69
N MET A 38 -13.16 24.38 -8.68
CA MET A 38 -13.97 24.84 -7.54
C MET A 38 -13.28 25.97 -6.75
N SER A 39 -11.95 25.92 -6.60
CA SER A 39 -11.22 26.97 -5.87
C SER A 39 -11.19 28.31 -6.61
N LYS A 40 -11.30 28.28 -7.94
CA LYS A 40 -11.40 29.49 -8.78
C LYS A 40 -12.76 30.15 -8.62
N GLU A 41 -13.83 29.36 -8.67
CA GLU A 41 -15.20 29.83 -8.46
C GLU A 41 -15.37 30.47 -7.08
N ASN A 42 -14.73 29.90 -6.06
CA ASN A 42 -14.78 30.40 -4.68
C ASN A 42 -13.71 31.46 -4.36
N HIS A 43 -12.95 31.96 -5.34
CA HIS A 43 -11.85 32.93 -5.16
C HIS A 43 -10.80 32.54 -4.09
N THR A 44 -10.58 31.23 -3.87
CA THR A 44 -9.64 30.67 -2.87
C THR A 44 -8.42 29.99 -3.50
N GLU A 45 -8.22 30.09 -4.81
CA GLU A 45 -7.14 29.44 -5.56
C GLU A 45 -5.74 29.71 -4.97
N SER A 46 -5.47 30.94 -4.53
CA SER A 46 -4.19 31.32 -3.92
C SER A 46 -3.87 30.52 -2.65
N ASN A 47 -4.89 30.28 -1.81
CA ASN A 47 -4.73 29.51 -0.58
C ASN A 47 -4.54 28.01 -0.86
N LEU A 48 -5.26 27.47 -1.86
CA LEU A 48 -5.08 26.08 -2.30
C LEU A 48 -3.67 25.84 -2.84
N ARG A 49 -3.17 26.75 -3.70
CA ARG A 49 -1.83 26.65 -4.27
C ARG A 49 -0.73 26.78 -3.24
N LYS A 50 -0.92 27.54 -2.15
CA LYS A 50 0.04 27.65 -1.04
C LYS A 50 0.03 26.44 -0.10
N ASN A 51 -0.99 25.59 -0.17
CA ASN A 51 -1.12 24.44 0.71
C ASN A 51 -0.11 23.34 0.32
N SER A 52 0.90 23.14 1.18
CA SER A 52 1.95 22.14 0.98
C SER A 52 1.43 20.71 0.88
N ARG A 53 0.34 20.36 1.59
CA ARG A 53 -0.28 19.03 1.51
C ARG A 53 -0.89 18.78 0.14
N TYR A 54 -1.59 19.77 -0.39
CA TYR A 54 -2.19 19.69 -1.72
C TYR A 54 -1.10 19.55 -2.79
N GLN A 55 -0.05 20.38 -2.74
CA GLN A 55 1.09 20.28 -3.66
C GLN A 55 1.72 18.89 -3.66
N ARG A 56 1.93 18.30 -2.46
CA ARG A 56 2.50 16.95 -2.32
C ARG A 56 1.60 15.87 -2.92
N ILE A 57 0.28 15.99 -2.76
CA ILE A 57 -0.66 15.03 -3.37
C ILE A 57 -0.60 15.15 -4.90
N CYS A 58 -0.64 16.37 -5.44
CA CYS A 58 -0.58 16.59 -6.88
C CYS A 58 0.75 16.13 -7.49
N SER A 59 1.88 16.31 -6.79
CA SER A 59 3.18 15.84 -7.30
C SER A 59 3.21 14.31 -7.41
N GLN A 60 2.66 13.62 -6.40
CA GLN A 60 2.57 12.16 -6.39
C GLN A 60 1.59 11.64 -7.47
N LEU A 61 0.41 12.23 -7.59
CA LEU A 61 -0.59 11.81 -8.59
C LEU A 61 -0.15 12.05 -10.05
N LYS A 62 0.76 13.01 -10.28
CA LYS A 62 1.35 13.26 -11.60
C LYS A 62 2.51 12.30 -11.92
N GLY A 63 3.13 11.71 -10.92
CA GLY A 63 4.18 10.71 -11.09
C GLY A 63 3.62 9.39 -11.61
N LYS A 64 4.26 8.80 -12.61
CA LYS A 64 3.90 7.45 -13.08
C LYS A 64 4.29 6.36 -12.08
N GLU A 65 5.28 6.65 -11.24
CA GLU A 65 5.85 5.73 -10.25
C GLU A 65 4.84 5.40 -9.16
N THR A 66 4.10 6.38 -8.64
CA THR A 66 3.16 6.18 -7.53
C THR A 66 2.09 5.12 -7.84
N LEU A 67 1.57 5.08 -9.06
CA LEU A 67 0.60 4.04 -9.44
C LEU A 67 1.26 2.66 -9.46
N ALA A 68 2.48 2.57 -10.00
CA ALA A 68 3.25 1.32 -10.05
C ALA A 68 3.60 0.83 -8.65
N GLU A 69 4.00 1.72 -7.74
CA GLU A 69 4.25 1.41 -6.33
C GLU A 69 2.99 0.90 -5.62
N ILE A 70 1.85 1.56 -5.81
CA ILE A 70 0.58 1.11 -5.22
C ILE A 70 0.19 -0.26 -5.75
N GLN A 71 0.34 -0.51 -7.06
CA GLN A 71 0.08 -1.81 -7.68
C GLN A 71 1.03 -2.89 -7.13
N PHE A 72 2.32 -2.57 -7.05
CA PHE A 72 3.33 -3.45 -6.49
C PHE A 72 3.02 -3.84 -5.04
N LEU A 73 2.73 -2.86 -4.18
CA LEU A 73 2.36 -3.09 -2.78
C LEU A 73 1.05 -3.87 -2.65
N THR A 74 0.07 -3.62 -3.52
CA THR A 74 -1.20 -4.36 -3.52
C THR A 74 -0.99 -5.83 -3.90
N ASN A 75 -0.07 -6.13 -4.82
CA ASN A 75 0.22 -7.48 -5.26
C ASN A 75 1.16 -8.24 -4.31
N THR A 76 2.09 -7.53 -3.66
CA THR A 76 3.06 -8.12 -2.74
C THR A 76 2.54 -8.26 -1.32
N GLY A 77 1.63 -7.39 -0.89
CA GLY A 77 1.02 -7.43 0.45
C GLY A 77 0.51 -8.82 0.87
N PRO A 78 -0.26 -9.53 0.02
CA PRO A 78 -0.76 -10.88 0.31
C PRO A 78 0.33 -11.92 0.59
N LEU A 79 1.53 -11.75 0.04
CA LEU A 79 2.66 -12.69 0.28
C LEU A 79 3.08 -12.71 1.75
N PHE A 80 2.79 -11.64 2.49
CA PHE A 80 3.13 -11.51 3.91
C PHE A 80 1.97 -11.88 4.83
N GLU A 81 0.76 -12.16 4.32
CA GLU A 81 -0.42 -12.37 5.16
C GLU A 81 -0.26 -13.58 6.10
N SER A 82 0.13 -14.74 5.58
CA SER A 82 0.30 -15.96 6.41
C SER A 82 1.34 -15.77 7.51
N PHE A 83 2.46 -15.13 7.17
CA PHE A 83 3.55 -14.83 8.10
C PHE A 83 3.10 -13.84 9.18
N LEU A 84 2.36 -12.79 8.79
CA LEU A 84 1.84 -11.79 9.72
C LEU A 84 0.75 -12.36 10.64
N GLU A 85 -0.10 -13.24 10.14
CA GLU A 85 -1.10 -13.95 10.95
C GLU A 85 -0.43 -14.81 12.02
N LEU A 86 0.63 -15.53 11.68
CA LEU A 86 1.43 -16.29 12.64
C LEU A 86 2.00 -15.38 13.74
N PHE A 87 2.59 -14.25 13.36
CA PHE A 87 3.17 -13.28 14.30
C PHE A 87 2.13 -12.59 15.21
N GLN A 88 0.87 -12.59 14.81
CA GLN A 88 -0.23 -12.03 15.60
C GLN A 88 -0.85 -13.06 16.56
N LYS A 89 -0.48 -14.34 16.49
CA LYS A 89 -0.90 -15.36 17.45
C LYS A 89 -0.28 -15.07 18.82
N GLN A 90 -1.04 -15.32 19.89
CA GLN A 90 -0.57 -15.09 21.26
C GLN A 90 0.35 -16.19 21.80
N GLU A 91 0.42 -17.32 21.11
CA GLU A 91 1.19 -18.48 21.54
C GLU A 91 2.68 -18.32 21.20
N PRO A 92 3.62 -18.78 22.05
CA PRO A 92 5.06 -18.72 21.79
C PRO A 92 5.45 -19.73 20.70
N LEU A 93 5.19 -19.39 19.43
CA LEU A 93 5.48 -20.23 18.26
C LEU A 93 6.88 -19.99 17.69
N ILE A 94 7.88 -19.78 18.55
CA ILE A 94 9.25 -19.49 18.10
C ILE A 94 9.87 -20.64 17.30
N HIS A 95 9.42 -21.87 17.55
CA HIS A 95 9.85 -23.05 16.80
C HIS A 95 9.33 -23.07 15.35
N LEU A 96 8.23 -22.36 15.05
CA LEU A 96 7.69 -22.19 13.69
C LEU A 96 8.28 -20.97 12.97
N LEU A 97 8.93 -20.07 13.71
CA LEU A 97 9.43 -18.82 13.15
C LEU A 97 10.45 -19.07 12.03
N TYR A 98 11.36 -20.02 12.23
CA TYR A 98 12.38 -20.35 11.23
C TYR A 98 11.76 -20.90 9.94
N SER A 99 10.86 -21.88 10.04
CA SER A 99 10.21 -22.48 8.87
C SER A 99 9.40 -21.44 8.09
N GLU A 100 8.62 -20.62 8.80
CA GLU A 100 7.77 -19.59 8.19
C GLU A 100 8.59 -18.47 7.56
N SER A 101 9.73 -18.10 8.16
CA SER A 101 10.67 -17.13 7.57
C SER A 101 11.31 -17.68 6.29
N ALA A 102 11.69 -18.96 6.29
CA ALA A 102 12.25 -19.62 5.11
C ALA A 102 11.23 -19.72 3.98
N ASP A 103 9.96 -20.02 4.31
CA ASP A 103 8.89 -20.13 3.32
C ASP A 103 8.43 -18.76 2.78
N LEU A 104 8.44 -17.72 3.62
CA LEU A 104 8.25 -16.34 3.16
C LEU A 104 9.37 -15.94 2.18
N LEU A 105 10.63 -16.22 2.52
CA LEU A 105 11.76 -15.91 1.66
C LEU A 105 11.66 -16.63 0.30
N LYS A 106 11.32 -17.92 0.30
CA LYS A 106 11.05 -18.69 -0.93
C LYS A 106 9.96 -18.03 -1.77
N THR A 107 8.83 -17.72 -1.15
CA THR A 107 7.67 -17.09 -1.80
C THR A 107 8.05 -15.77 -2.47
N ILE A 108 8.79 -14.90 -1.76
CA ILE A 108 9.26 -13.63 -2.29
C ILE A 108 10.22 -13.84 -3.46
N MET A 109 11.19 -14.74 -3.32
CA MET A 109 12.19 -14.94 -4.35
C MET A 109 11.60 -15.58 -5.62
N LEU A 110 10.56 -16.42 -5.52
CA LEU A 110 9.82 -16.93 -6.68
C LEU A 110 9.11 -15.83 -7.49
N CYS A 111 8.85 -14.65 -6.91
CA CYS A 111 8.34 -13.51 -7.68
C CYS A 111 9.41 -12.89 -8.61
N PHE A 112 10.69 -13.11 -8.33
CA PHE A 112 11.81 -12.46 -9.05
C PHE A 112 12.75 -13.45 -9.75
N MET A 113 12.75 -14.71 -9.32
CA MET A 113 13.64 -15.76 -9.82
C MET A 113 12.83 -16.90 -10.41
N LYS A 114 13.35 -17.50 -11.49
CA LYS A 114 12.80 -18.74 -12.02
C LYS A 114 13.01 -19.86 -11.02
N TYR A 115 12.06 -20.77 -10.94
CA TYR A 115 12.13 -21.96 -10.08
C TYR A 115 13.43 -22.75 -10.24
N ASP A 116 13.96 -22.80 -11.47
CA ASP A 116 15.19 -23.52 -11.80
C ASP A 116 16.45 -22.95 -11.14
N CYS A 117 16.44 -21.68 -10.75
CA CYS A 117 17.55 -21.02 -10.05
C CYS A 117 17.56 -21.33 -8.55
N TRP A 118 16.58 -22.07 -8.03
CA TRP A 118 16.38 -22.34 -6.60
C TRP A 118 17.00 -23.67 -6.11
N LYS A 119 17.68 -24.43 -6.98
CA LYS A 119 18.34 -25.67 -6.57
C LYS A 119 19.59 -25.36 -5.72
N LEU A 120 19.41 -25.35 -4.40
CA LEU A 120 20.47 -25.50 -3.39
C LEU A 120 20.36 -26.87 -2.75
#